data_AF-A0A836XDK3-F1
#
_entry.id   AF-A0A836XDK3-F1
#
_cell.length_a   1.000
_cell.length_b   1.000
_cell.length_c   1.000
_cell.angle_alpha   90.00
_cell.angle_beta   90.00
_cell.angle_gamma   90.00
#
_symmetry.space_group_name_H-M   'P 1'
#
loop_
_entity.id
_entity.type
_entity.pdbx_description
1 polymer ?
#
loop_
_entity_poly.entity_id
_entity_poly.type
_entity_poly.pdbx_seq_one_letter_code
_entity_poly.pdbx_strand_id
1 'polypeptide(L)'
;MNPSNPFAADAGAVSRWISDRQRLLRHEAEDAFRTEILDYGPRQSEHWQRDYSSIDAYEKSLQGNRQRWADAVGVPTREDRPFDAVLEPWFEDEQMSVWWLTMDFFGGLRARALFALPKTARNPLS
;
A
#
# COMPACT_ATOMS: atom_id res chain seq x y z
N MET A 1 -27.82 -23.86 40.29
CA MET A 1 -27.77 -23.41 38.89
C MET A 1 -26.43 -23.84 38.32
N ASN A 2 -26.40 -24.91 37.51
CA ASN A 2 -25.17 -25.34 36.85
C ASN A 2 -24.89 -24.40 35.67
N PRO A 3 -23.67 -23.86 35.52
CA PRO A 3 -23.31 -23.12 34.32
C PRO A 3 -23.33 -24.09 33.14
N SER A 4 -24.15 -23.78 32.15
CA SER A 4 -24.27 -24.51 30.89
C SER A 4 -22.87 -24.73 30.29
N ASN A 5 -22.48 -25.98 30.06
CA ASN A 5 -21.20 -26.31 29.45
C ASN A 5 -21.09 -25.62 28.06
N PRO A 6 -20.16 -24.66 27.85
CA PRO A 6 -20.06 -23.91 26.61
C PRO A 6 -19.64 -24.77 25.41
N PHE A 7 -19.13 -25.98 25.65
CA PHE A 7 -18.73 -26.95 24.61
C PHE A 7 -19.83 -27.96 24.25
N ALA A 8 -21.00 -27.89 24.89
CA ALA A 8 -22.16 -28.73 24.57
C ALA A 8 -23.16 -28.05 23.62
N ALA A 9 -22.76 -26.94 22.97
CA ALA A 9 -23.61 -26.20 22.06
C ALA A 9 -23.88 -27.01 20.77
N ASP A 10 -25.15 -27.06 20.36
CA ASP A 10 -25.58 -27.66 19.10
C ASP A 10 -24.81 -27.03 17.92
N ALA A 11 -24.34 -27.86 16.98
CA ALA A 11 -23.55 -27.40 15.84
C ALA A 11 -24.31 -26.37 14.97
N GLY A 12 -25.64 -26.47 14.91
CA GLY A 12 -26.50 -25.48 14.26
C GLY A 12 -26.59 -24.15 15.00
N ALA A 13 -26.46 -24.14 16.33
CA ALA A 13 -26.37 -22.90 17.11
C ALA A 13 -25.01 -22.21 16.91
N VAL A 14 -23.91 -22.97 16.92
CA VAL A 14 -22.55 -22.44 16.67
C VAL A 14 -22.43 -21.84 15.27
N SER A 15 -22.93 -22.53 14.24
CA SER A 15 -22.91 -22.04 12.86
C SER A 15 -23.70 -20.73 12.70
N ARG A 16 -24.87 -20.62 13.33
CA ARG A 16 -25.66 -19.38 13.36
C ARG A 16 -24.90 -18.24 14.03
N TRP A 17 -24.30 -18.47 15.18
CA TRP A 17 -23.52 -17.44 15.89
C TRP A 17 -22.32 -16.94 15.09
N ILE A 18 -21.59 -17.86 14.44
CA ILE A 18 -20.50 -17.50 13.54
C ILE A 18 -21.03 -16.66 12.37
N SER A 19 -22.13 -17.08 11.75
CA SER A 19 -22.73 -16.36 10.62
C SER A 19 -23.21 -14.97 11.01
N ASP A 20 -23.85 -14.82 12.17
CA ASP A 20 -24.30 -13.53 12.68
C ASP A 20 -23.12 -12.61 13.00
N ARG A 21 -22.06 -13.13 13.62
CA ARG A 21 -20.83 -12.36 13.86
C ARG A 21 -20.18 -11.89 12.55
N GLN A 22 -20.04 -12.78 11.57
CA GLN A 22 -19.46 -12.43 10.27
C GLN A 22 -20.31 -11.39 9.53
N ARG A 23 -21.65 -11.50 9.61
CA ARG A 23 -22.57 -10.51 9.05
C ARG A 23 -22.41 -9.15 9.72
N LEU A 24 -22.33 -9.11 11.05
CA LEU A 24 -22.12 -7.87 11.81
C LEU A 24 -20.78 -7.22 11.45
N LEU A 25 -19.68 -7.98 11.47
CA LEU A 25 -18.36 -7.48 11.10
C LEU A 25 -18.33 -6.94 9.67
N ARG A 26 -19.04 -7.60 8.73
CA ARG A 26 -19.16 -7.11 7.36
C ARG A 26 -19.87 -5.77 7.30
N HIS A 27 -21.00 -5.62 8.00
CA HIS A 27 -21.73 -4.35 8.01
C HIS A 27 -20.94 -3.23 8.68
N GLU A 28 -20.32 -3.51 9.84
CA GLU A 28 -19.49 -2.52 10.53
C GLU A 28 -18.29 -2.08 9.68
N ALA A 29 -17.62 -3.02 9.00
CA ALA A 29 -16.54 -2.70 8.08
C ALA A 29 -17.03 -1.90 6.87
N GLU A 30 -18.15 -2.29 6.25
CA GLU A 30 -18.73 -1.57 5.13
C GLU A 30 -19.13 -0.15 5.52
N ASP A 31 -19.77 0.03 6.67
CA ASP A 31 -20.17 1.34 7.19
C ASP A 31 -18.95 2.19 7.51
N ALA A 32 -17.92 1.62 8.16
CA ALA A 32 -16.67 2.33 8.44
C ALA A 32 -15.97 2.79 7.15
N PHE A 33 -15.85 1.92 6.14
CA PHE A 33 -15.27 2.30 4.85
C PHE A 33 -16.12 3.33 4.11
N ARG A 34 -17.45 3.20 4.17
CA ARG A 34 -18.37 4.15 3.56
C ARG A 34 -18.21 5.53 4.19
N THR A 35 -18.16 5.62 5.52
CA THR A 35 -17.89 6.88 6.24
C THR A 35 -16.54 7.45 5.82
N GLU A 36 -15.48 6.64 5.84
CA GLU A 36 -14.14 7.08 5.45
C GLU A 36 -14.09 7.67 4.02
N ILE A 37 -14.79 7.03 3.07
CA ILE A 37 -14.87 7.47 1.67
C ILE A 37 -15.72 8.73 1.54
N LEU A 38 -16.89 8.78 2.17
CA LEU A 38 -17.80 9.94 2.07
C LEU A 38 -17.21 11.18 2.75
N ASP A 39 -16.49 11.00 3.86
CA ASP A 39 -15.81 12.07 4.58
C ASP A 39 -14.46 12.44 3.94
N TYR A 40 -14.04 11.76 2.87
CA TYR A 40 -12.78 12.05 2.21
C TYR A 40 -12.76 13.46 1.59
N GLY A 41 -13.82 13.88 0.89
CA GLY A 41 -13.87 15.17 0.22
C GLY A 41 -13.62 16.37 1.16
N PRO A 42 -14.36 16.48 2.28
CA PRO A 42 -14.14 17.52 3.30
C PRO A 42 -12.75 17.47 3.94
N ARG A 43 -12.26 16.29 4.33
CA ARG A 43 -10.91 16.16 4.92
C ARG A 43 -9.81 16.52 3.93
N GLN A 44 -10.02 16.17 2.67
CA GLN A 44 -9.11 16.48 1.59
C GLN A 44 -9.03 17.99 1.37
N SER A 45 -10.15 18.72 1.37
CA SER A 45 -10.11 20.18 1.19
C SER A 45 -9.49 20.91 2.39
N GLU A 46 -9.66 20.39 3.60
CA GLU A 46 -9.06 20.93 4.81
C GLU A 46 -7.52 20.79 4.81
N HIS A 47 -7.01 19.61 4.45
CA HIS A 47 -5.58 19.29 4.57
C HIS A 47 -4.78 19.51 3.27
N TRP A 48 -5.42 19.47 2.10
CA TRP A 48 -4.76 19.58 0.79
C TRP A 48 -5.16 20.86 0.04
N GLN A 49 -4.61 21.98 0.51
CA GLN A 49 -4.73 23.30 -0.12
C GLN A 49 -3.75 23.44 -1.28
N ARG A 50 -4.04 22.79 -2.41
CA ARG A 50 -3.18 22.82 -3.60
C ARG A 50 -3.32 24.15 -4.33
N ASP A 51 -2.19 24.79 -4.61
CA ASP A 51 -2.15 26.02 -5.40
C ASP A 51 -1.84 25.67 -6.86
N TYR A 52 -2.78 25.92 -7.77
CA TYR A 52 -2.63 25.63 -9.20
C TYR A 52 -2.26 26.88 -10.03
N SER A 53 -1.90 27.99 -9.39
CA SER A 53 -1.59 29.24 -10.09
C SER A 53 -0.30 29.17 -10.92
N SER A 54 0.65 28.31 -10.54
CA SER A 54 1.87 28.00 -11.28
C SER A 54 2.48 26.68 -10.83
N ILE A 55 3.46 26.16 -11.56
CA ILE A 55 4.21 24.96 -11.16
C ILE A 55 4.90 25.18 -9.81
N ASP A 56 5.60 26.31 -9.64
CA ASP A 56 6.32 26.62 -8.40
C ASP A 56 5.37 26.75 -7.19
N ALA A 57 4.20 27.35 -7.40
CA ALA A 57 3.19 27.51 -6.35
C ALA A 57 2.61 26.14 -5.96
N TYR A 58 2.35 25.28 -6.94
CA TYR A 58 1.91 23.91 -6.71
C TYR A 58 2.94 23.12 -5.91
N GLU A 59 4.21 23.15 -6.28
CA GLU A 59 5.27 22.45 -5.56
C GLU A 59 5.35 22.91 -4.11
N LYS A 60 5.32 24.23 -3.87
CA LYS A 60 5.30 24.81 -2.52
C LYS A 60 4.10 24.33 -1.71
N SER A 61 2.90 24.30 -2.31
CA SER A 61 1.68 23.85 -1.64
C SER A 61 1.74 22.38 -1.18
N LEU A 62 2.55 21.55 -1.84
CA LEU A 62 2.72 20.14 -1.48
C LEU A 62 3.76 19.89 -0.38
N GLN A 63 4.69 20.81 -0.14
CA GLN A 63 5.84 20.57 0.76
C GLN A 63 5.40 20.17 2.17
N GLY A 64 4.43 20.87 2.76
CA GLY A 64 3.94 20.56 4.11
C GLY A 64 3.27 19.18 4.20
N ASN A 65 2.55 18.76 3.15
CA ASN A 65 1.98 17.41 3.07
C ASN A 65 3.05 16.33 2.94
N ARG A 66 4.07 16.56 2.10
CA ARG A 66 5.21 15.65 1.95
C ARG A 66 5.97 15.49 3.27
N GLN A 67 6.17 16.57 4.01
CA GLN A 67 6.84 16.51 5.30
C GLN A 67 6.02 15.72 6.32
N ARG A 68 4.72 16.01 6.49
CA ARG A 68 3.86 15.25 7.40
C ARG A 68 3.83 13.76 7.06
N TRP A 69 3.78 13.42 5.77
CA TRP A 69 3.85 12.04 5.32
C TRP A 69 5.21 11.40 5.67
N ALA A 70 6.30 12.11 5.45
CA ALA A 70 7.64 11.67 5.80
C ALA A 70 7.80 11.41 7.31
N ASP A 71 7.25 12.31 8.15
CA ASP A 71 7.27 12.17 9.61
C ASP A 71 6.43 10.98 10.08
N ALA A 72 5.28 10.74 9.44
CA ALA A 72 4.35 9.66 9.82
C ALA A 72 4.85 8.27 9.40
N VAL A 73 5.35 8.13 8.17
CA VAL A 73 5.84 6.85 7.64
C VAL A 73 7.27 6.56 8.10
N GLY A 74 8.02 7.59 8.45
CA GLY A 74 9.46 7.52 8.64
C GLY A 74 10.15 7.42 7.28
N VAL A 75 10.85 8.47 6.88
CA VAL A 75 11.75 8.39 5.72
C VAL A 75 13.08 7.81 6.21
N PRO A 76 13.48 6.61 5.75
CA PRO A 76 14.81 6.11 6.07
C PRO A 76 15.84 7.13 5.60
N THR A 77 16.82 7.41 6.46
CA THR A 77 17.91 8.34 6.10
C THR A 77 18.51 7.86 4.79
N ARG A 78 18.62 8.76 3.81
CA ARG A 78 19.28 8.43 2.55
C ARG A 78 20.74 8.12 2.86
N GLU A 79 21.06 6.84 2.92
CA GLU A 79 22.45 6.40 2.95
C GLU A 79 23.07 6.77 1.60
N ASP A 80 24.23 7.42 1.62
CA ASP A 80 25.00 7.70 0.40
C ASP A 80 25.74 6.42 0.00
N ARG A 81 24.96 5.49 -0.55
CA ARG A 81 25.40 4.17 -0.97
C ARG A 81 25.23 4.03 -2.48
N PRO A 82 26.17 3.36 -3.14
CA PRO A 82 26.05 3.09 -4.56
C PRO A 82 24.80 2.25 -4.82
N PHE A 83 24.13 2.53 -5.93
CA PHE A 83 23.01 1.73 -6.42
C PHE A 83 23.56 0.42 -7.01
N ASP A 84 23.83 -0.56 -6.15
CA ASP A 84 24.37 -1.87 -6.53
C ASP A 84 23.23 -2.84 -6.89
N ALA A 85 22.61 -2.58 -8.04
CA ALA A 85 21.53 -3.38 -8.58
C ALA A 85 22.07 -4.50 -9.50
N VAL A 86 21.65 -5.74 -9.22
CA VAL A 86 21.95 -6.91 -10.04
C VAL A 86 20.68 -7.35 -10.77
N LEU A 87 20.80 -7.56 -12.08
CA LEU A 87 19.74 -8.09 -12.94
C LEU A 87 20.06 -9.53 -13.32
N GLU A 88 19.18 -10.47 -12.99
CA GLU A 88 19.27 -11.86 -13.40
C GLU A 88 18.12 -12.19 -14.36
N PRO A 89 18.37 -12.69 -15.58
CA PRO A 89 17.30 -13.06 -16.50
C PRO A 89 16.33 -14.07 -15.87
N TRP A 90 15.03 -13.82 -16.01
CA TRP A 90 13.98 -14.72 -15.51
C TRP A 90 13.09 -15.26 -16.62
N PHE A 91 12.62 -14.39 -17.50
CA PHE A 91 11.71 -14.75 -18.59
C PHE A 91 11.93 -13.86 -19.81
N GLU A 92 11.74 -14.42 -20.99
CA GLU A 92 11.77 -13.67 -22.24
C GLU A 92 10.82 -14.29 -23.26
N ASP A 93 10.06 -13.44 -23.95
CA ASP A 93 9.24 -13.81 -25.11
C ASP A 93 9.42 -12.80 -26.26
N GLU A 94 8.57 -12.87 -27.29
CA GLU A 94 8.65 -11.96 -28.44
C GLU A 94 8.35 -10.49 -28.08
N GLN A 95 7.64 -10.23 -26.98
CA GLN A 95 7.16 -8.90 -26.61
C GLN A 95 7.95 -8.25 -25.48
N MET A 96 8.51 -9.02 -24.55
CA MET A 96 9.16 -8.51 -23.35
C MET A 96 10.35 -9.36 -22.89
N SER A 97 11.22 -8.70 -22.14
CA SER A 97 12.28 -9.32 -21.36
C SER A 97 12.06 -8.98 -19.88
N VAL A 98 12.23 -9.97 -19.01
CA VAL A 98 11.98 -9.87 -17.58
C VAL A 98 13.16 -10.38 -16.80
N TRP A 99 13.58 -9.59 -15.80
CA TRP A 99 14.71 -9.89 -14.93
C TRP A 99 14.26 -9.88 -13.47
N TRP A 100 14.91 -10.70 -12.65
CA TRP A 100 14.99 -10.44 -11.23
C TRP A 100 15.95 -9.28 -10.98
N LEU A 101 15.41 -8.20 -10.44
CA LEU A 101 16.17 -7.08 -9.91
C LEU A 101 16.42 -7.34 -8.42
N THR A 102 17.68 -7.45 -8.03
CA THR A 102 18.09 -7.53 -6.62
C THR A 102 18.96 -6.32 -6.30
N MET A 103 18.69 -5.67 -5.18
CA MET A 103 19.55 -4.60 -4.66
C MET A 103 19.60 -4.68 -3.15
N ASP A 104 20.68 -4.18 -2.57
CA ASP A 104 20.69 -3.94 -1.13
C ASP A 104 19.57 -2.93 -0.80
N PHE A 105 18.98 -3.01 0.39
CA PHE A 105 17.93 -2.09 0.86
C PHE A 105 18.27 -1.43 2.20
N PHE A 106 18.50 -2.18 3.28
CA PHE A 106 18.86 -1.61 4.59
C PHE A 106 19.44 -2.68 5.52
N GLY A 107 20.53 -2.38 6.25
CA GLY A 107 21.04 -3.26 7.32
C GLY A 107 21.33 -4.72 6.90
N GLY A 108 21.74 -4.95 5.64
CA GLY A 108 21.96 -6.30 5.09
C GLY A 108 20.71 -6.95 4.48
N LEU A 109 19.54 -6.30 4.52
CA LEU A 109 18.36 -6.72 3.77
C LEU A 109 18.54 -6.42 2.29
N ARG A 110 18.09 -7.34 1.44
CA ARG A 110 18.02 -7.18 -0.01
C ARG A 110 16.57 -7.02 -0.45
N ALA A 111 16.31 -6.01 -1.27
CA ALA A 111 15.07 -5.90 -2.02
C ALA A 111 15.17 -6.74 -3.29
N ARG A 112 14.11 -7.47 -3.62
CA ARG A 112 14.00 -8.23 -4.86
C ARG A 112 12.67 -7.93 -5.54
N ALA A 113 12.71 -7.68 -6.85
CA ALA A 113 11.54 -7.37 -7.66
C ALA A 113 11.65 -8.00 -9.04
N LEU A 114 10.53 -8.15 -9.73
CA LEU A 114 10.52 -8.43 -11.17
C LEU A 114 10.57 -7.11 -11.92
N PHE A 115 11.56 -6.97 -12.79
CA PHE A 115 11.71 -5.84 -13.70
C PHE A 115 11.39 -6.33 -15.11
N ALA A 116 10.32 -5.83 -15.72
CA ALA A 116 9.90 -6.20 -17.06
C ALA A 116 10.02 -5.00 -17.99
N LEU A 117 10.67 -5.18 -19.15
CA LEU A 117 10.78 -4.17 -20.19
C LEU A 117 10.23 -4.73 -21.51
N PRO A 118 9.28 -4.03 -22.16
CA PRO A 118 8.87 -4.37 -23.51
C PRO A 118 10.03 -4.22 -24.50
N LYS A 119 10.19 -5.16 -25.44
CA LYS A 119 11.24 -5.10 -26.47
C LYS A 119 11.09 -3.93 -27.45
N THR A 120 9.90 -3.36 -27.53
CA THR A 120 9.58 -2.18 -28.34
C THR A 120 9.79 -0.87 -27.59
N ALA A 121 10.03 -0.90 -26.27
CA ALA A 121 10.30 0.30 -25.51
C ALA A 121 11.70 0.82 -25.85
N ARG A 122 11.78 2.05 -26.38
CA ARG A 122 13.05 2.79 -26.41
C ARG A 122 13.48 3.06 -24.98
N ASN A 123 14.79 2.95 -24.76
CA ASN A 123 15.43 3.25 -23.48
C ASN A 123 14.86 4.57 -22.91
N PRO A 124 14.25 4.60 -21.71
CA PRO A 124 13.62 5.80 -21.17
C PRO A 124 14.60 6.95 -20.83
N LEU A 125 15.89 6.78 -21.15
CA LEU A 125 16.97 7.73 -20.90
C LEU A 125 17.74 8.16 -22.18
N SER A 126 17.22 7.88 -23.38
CA SER A 126 17.79 8.35 -24.66
C SER A 126 17.18 9.66 -25.14
#